data_AF-A0A924F5W1-F1
#
_entry.id   AF-A0A924F5W1-F1
#
_cell.length_a   1.000
_cell.length_b   1.000
_cell.length_c   1.000
_cell.angle_alpha   90.00
_cell.angle_beta   90.00
_cell.angle_gamma   90.00
#
_symmetry.space_group_name_H-M   'P 1'
#
loop_
_entity.id
_entity.type
_entity.pdbx_description
1 polymer ?
#
loop_
_entity_poly.entity_id
_entity_poly.type
_entity_poly.pdbx_seq_one_letter_code
_entity_poly.pdbx_strand_id
1 'polypeptide(L)' 'WYNFKDINPDIKVLITIDETSYKGGINNNNHPMAWYHDFDGGRSFYTELGHVEESYTDPLFLSHLLGGIKYALGAKMAL' A
#
# COMPACT_ATOMS: atom_id res chain seq x y z
N TRP A 1 -11.10 -5.84 4.91
CA TRP A 1 -10.07 -5.70 3.87
C TRP A 1 -10.62 -6.26 2.57
N TYR A 2 -10.34 -5.60 1.47
CA TYR A 2 -10.74 -5.97 0.13
C TYR A 2 -9.85 -7.11 -0.35
N ASN A 3 -10.46 -8.20 -0.79
CA ASN A 3 -9.71 -9.27 -1.41
C ASN A 3 -9.35 -8.92 -2.85
N PHE A 4 -8.15 -9.27 -3.27
CA PHE A 4 -7.68 -9.10 -4.63
C PHE A 4 -8.04 -10.33 -5.48
N LYS A 5 -8.61 -10.10 -6.66
CA LYS A 5 -8.84 -11.17 -7.63
C LYS A 5 -7.53 -11.64 -8.27
N ASP A 6 -6.71 -10.68 -8.69
CA ASP A 6 -5.44 -10.89 -9.36
C ASP A 6 -4.38 -10.00 -8.70
N ILE A 7 -3.21 -10.56 -8.39
CA ILE A 7 -2.09 -9.84 -7.79
C ILE A 7 -0.94 -9.87 -8.79
N ASN A 8 -0.55 -8.69 -9.28
CA ASN A 8 0.56 -8.57 -10.21
C ASN A 8 1.88 -8.96 -9.50
N PRO A 9 2.63 -9.97 -9.98
CA PRO A 9 3.85 -10.43 -9.33
C PRO A 9 4.98 -9.38 -9.32
N ASP A 10 4.90 -8.35 -10.16
CA ASP A 10 5.93 -7.32 -10.28
C ASP A 10 5.80 -6.21 -9.21
N ILE A 11 4.69 -6.16 -8.47
CA ILE A 11 4.54 -5.19 -7.38
C ILE A 11 5.55 -5.42 -6.27
N LYS A 12 6.01 -4.32 -5.68
CA LYS A 12 6.89 -4.31 -4.52
C LYS A 12 6.04 -4.10 -3.28
N VAL A 13 5.77 -5.19 -2.57
CA VAL A 13 4.93 -5.19 -1.37
C VAL A 13 5.69 -4.53 -0.21
N LEU A 14 5.02 -3.61 0.48
CA LEU A 14 5.52 -2.90 1.66
C LEU A 14 4.87 -3.40 2.95
N ILE A 15 3.57 -3.71 2.88
CA ILE A 15 2.77 -4.17 4.02
C ILE A 15 1.91 -5.34 3.54
N THR A 16 1.87 -6.41 4.33
CA THR A 16 0.93 -7.52 4.18
C THR A 16 0.04 -7.61 5.41
N ILE A 17 -1.15 -8.16 5.24
CA ILE A 17 -2.01 -8.51 6.37
C ILE A 17 -1.91 -9.99 6.71
N ASP A 18 -1.96 -10.31 7.99
CA ASP A 18 -2.12 -11.67 8.49
C ASP A 18 -3.59 -12.08 8.46
N GLU A 19 -3.98 -12.90 7.49
CA GLU A 19 -5.35 -13.41 7.36
C GLU A 19 -5.77 -14.37 8.48
N THR A 20 -4.84 -14.88 9.29
CA THR A 20 -5.20 -15.71 10.46
C THR A 20 -5.75 -14.87 11.61
N SER A 21 -5.54 -13.55 11.58
CA SER A 21 -5.98 -12.60 12.61
C SER A 21 -7.42 -12.11 12.45
N TYR A 22 -8.07 -12.40 11.31
CA TYR A 22 -9.42 -11.94 11.01
C TYR A 22 -10.21 -12.93 10.14
N LYS A 23 -11.49 -12.64 9.86
CA LYS A 23 -12.35 -13.48 9.01
C LYS A 23 -12.63 -12.80 7.66
N GLY A 24 -12.67 -13.59 6.60
CA GLY A 24 -13.09 -13.16 5.26
C GLY A 24 -11.95 -12.87 4.28
N GLY A 25 -10.69 -13.01 4.69
CA GLY A 25 -9.55 -13.04 3.78
C GLY A 25 -9.57 -14.29 2.90
N ILE A 26 -9.27 -14.14 1.61
CA ILE A 26 -9.11 -15.25 0.65
C ILE A 26 -7.81 -15.19 -0.15
N ASN A 27 -6.94 -14.22 0.15
CA ASN A 27 -5.66 -14.06 -0.52
C ASN A 27 -4.55 -14.89 0.14
N ASN A 28 -4.88 -15.66 1.19
CA ASN A 28 -3.99 -16.54 1.95
C ASN A 28 -2.75 -15.77 2.45
N ASN A 29 -1.56 -16.36 2.30
CA ASN A 29 -0.30 -15.75 2.72
C ASN A 29 0.19 -14.62 1.79
N ASN A 30 -0.61 -14.20 0.81
CA ASN A 30 -0.25 -13.17 -0.17
C ASN A 30 -1.36 -12.11 -0.27
N HIS A 31 -1.62 -11.41 0.84
CA HIS A 31 -2.58 -10.30 0.90
C HIS A 31 -1.83 -8.96 1.09
N PRO A 32 -1.46 -8.28 0.00
CA PRO A 32 -0.74 -7.01 0.08
C PRO A 32 -1.68 -5.85 0.46
N MET A 33 -1.32 -5.14 1.53
CA MET A 33 -2.05 -3.96 2.05
C MET A 33 -1.51 -2.64 1.49
N ALA A 34 -0.21 -2.60 1.18
CA ALA A 34 0.43 -1.47 0.54
C ALA A 34 1.58 -1.95 -0.35
N TRP A 35 1.72 -1.34 -1.52
CA TRP A 35 2.72 -1.71 -2.50
C TRP A 35 3.03 -0.55 -3.45
N TYR A 36 4.10 -0.69 -4.21
CA TYR A 36 4.42 0.20 -5.32
C TYR A 36 4.94 -0.58 -6.53
N HIS A 37 4.87 0.01 -7.72
CA HIS A 37 5.60 -0.48 -8.89
C HIS A 37 5.88 0.65 -9.88
N ASP A 38 6.81 0.40 -10.78
CA ASP A 38 6.99 1.19 -12.00
C ASP A 38 6.16 0.55 -13.11
N PHE A 39 5.43 1.35 -13.89
CA PHE A 39 4.64 0.88 -15.02
C PHE A 39 4.63 1.91 -16.14
N ASP A 40 5.09 1.50 -17.32
CA ASP A 40 5.12 2.32 -18.55
C ASP A 40 5.70 3.74 -18.36
N GLY A 41 6.85 3.82 -17.70
CA GLY A 41 7.53 5.09 -17.40
C GLY A 41 6.92 5.91 -16.26
N GLY A 42 5.78 5.46 -15.71
CA GLY A 42 5.14 6.02 -14.53
C GLY A 42 5.46 5.26 -13.24
N ARG A 43 4.98 5.81 -12.13
CA ARG A 43 5.06 5.22 -10.79
C ARG A 43 3.67 5.10 -10.20
N SER A 44 3.34 3.96 -9.63
CA SER A 44 2.10 3.80 -8.87
C SER A 44 2.42 3.32 -7.46
N PHE A 45 1.73 3.94 -6.51
CA PHE A 45 1.71 3.56 -5.11
C PHE A 45 0.26 3.31 -4.72
N TYR A 46 0.04 2.26 -3.93
CA TYR A 46 -1.27 1.87 -3.43
C TYR A 46 -1.19 1.59 -1.93
N THR A 47 -2.24 1.99 -1.21
CA THR A 47 -2.43 1.67 0.20
C THR A 47 -3.91 1.43 0.47
N GLU A 48 -4.24 0.34 1.16
CA GLU A 48 -5.60 -0.01 1.60
C GLU A 48 -5.92 0.51 3.02
N LEU A 49 -4.92 1.11 3.68
CA LEU A 49 -5.08 1.78 4.97
C LEU A 49 -5.90 3.09 4.84
N GLY A 50 -6.36 3.63 5.97
CA GLY A 50 -7.03 4.95 6.00
C GLY A 50 -8.57 4.93 5.89
N HIS A 51 -9.20 3.81 6.27
CA HIS A 51 -10.67 3.66 6.23
C HIS A 51 -11.42 4.59 7.21
N VAL A 52 -10.80 4.94 8.33
CA VAL A 52 -11.41 5.76 9.40
C VAL A 52 -10.74 7.12 9.50
N GLU A 53 -11.49 8.14 9.91
CA GLU A 53 -11.04 9.54 9.99
C GLU A 53 -9.82 9.70 10.90
N GLU A 54 -9.78 8.98 12.03
CA GLU A 54 -8.70 9.02 13.01
C GLU A 54 -7.35 8.63 12.41
N SER A 55 -7.34 7.84 11.33
CA SER A 55 -6.12 7.48 10.61
C SER A 55 -5.37 8.73 10.17
N TYR A 56 -6.08 9.79 9.74
CA TYR A 56 -5.50 11.04 9.24
C TYR A 56 -4.98 11.96 10.36
N THR A 57 -5.01 11.49 11.61
CA THR A 57 -4.34 12.14 12.74
C THR A 57 -3.15 11.33 13.26
N ASP A 58 -3.01 10.07 12.84
CA ASP A 58 -1.89 9.21 13.23
C ASP A 58 -0.61 9.63 12.47
N PRO A 59 0.46 10.05 13.17
CA PRO A 59 1.70 10.48 12.53
C PRO A 59 2.36 9.39 11.68
N LEU A 60 2.18 8.10 12.02
CA LEU A 60 2.73 6.99 11.24
C LEU A 60 1.98 6.85 9.91
N PHE A 61 0.65 6.92 9.94
CA PHE A 61 -0.15 6.86 8.72
C PHE A 61 0.11 8.06 7.82
N LEU A 62 0.18 9.27 8.39
CA LEU A 62 0.51 10.48 7.62
C LEU A 62 1.90 10.39 6.97
N SER A 63 2.88 9.82 7.68
CA SER A 63 4.23 9.60 7.13
C SER A 63 4.24 8.58 5.99
N HIS A 64 3.49 7.48 6.14
CA HIS A 64 3.29 6.47 5.09
C HIS A 64 2.64 7.08 3.84
N LEU A 65 1.55 7.82 4.02
CA LEU A 65 0.83 8.47 2.93
C LEU A 65 1.72 9.49 2.20
N LEU A 66 2.44 10.34 2.93
CA LEU A 66 3.37 11.30 2.36
C LEU A 66 4.51 10.62 1.59
N GLY A 67 5.04 9.49 2.10
CA GLY A 67 6.06 8.70 1.42
C GLY A 67 5.56 8.17 0.07
N GLY A 68 4.37 7.61 0.03
CA GLY A 68 3.72 7.13 -1.19
C GLY A 68 3.47 8.24 -2.22
N ILE A 69 2.97 9.40 -1.77
CA ILE A 69 2.76 10.57 -2.63
C ILE A 69 4.09 11.06 -3.23
N LYS A 70 5.14 11.19 -2.41
CA LYS A 70 6.47 11.60 -2.88
C LYS A 70 7.04 10.62 -3.90
N TYR A 71 6.88 9.31 -3.67
CA TYR A 71 7.29 8.27 -4.61
C TYR A 71 6.58 8.44 -5.96
N ALA A 72 5.25 8.52 -5.95
CA ALA A 72 4.42 8.64 -7.16
C ALA A 72 4.72 9.91 -7.95
N LEU A 73 5.02 11.03 -7.27
CA LEU A 73 5.43 12.29 -7.91
C LEU A 73 6.80 12.22 -8.60
N GLY A 74 7.58 11.15 -8.41
CA GLY A 74 8.92 11.10 -8.97
C GLY A 74 9.91 12.03 -8.27
N ALA A 75 9.54 12.59 -7.11
CA ALA A 75 10.33 13.60 -6.43
C ALA A 75 11.69 13.00 -6.05
N LYS A 76 12.75 13.39 -6.79
CA LYS A 76 14.12 13.26 -6.28
C LYS A 76 14.15 14.04 -4.98
N MET A 77 14.59 13.43 -3.89
CA MET A 77 15.03 14.21 -2.74
C MET A 77 16.03 15.23 -3.27
N ALA A 78 15.70 16.51 -3.15
CA ALA A 78 16.68 17.55 -3.37
C ALA A 78 17.82 17.25 -2.39
N LEU A 79 19.01 17.00 -2.94
CA LEU A 79 20.24 16.82 -2.18
C LEU A 79 20.55 18.07 -1.36
#